data_AF-A0A1C7N9R7-F1
#
_entry.id   AF-A0A1C7N9R7-F1
#
_cell.length_a   1.000
_cell.length_b   1.000
_cell.length_c   1.000
_cell.angle_alpha   90.00
_cell.angle_beta   90.00
_cell.angle_gamma   90.00
#
_symmetry.space_group_name_H-M   'P 1'
#
loop_
_entity.id
_entity.type
_entity.pdbx_description
1 polymer ?
#
loop_
_entity_poly.entity_id
_entity_poly.type
_entity_poly.pdbx_seq_one_letter_code
_entity_poly.pdbx_strand_id
1 'polypeptide(L)' 'LIAGFGRKGRAIGDIPGVRFKIVKVAGVSLLALYKEKKEKPRS' A
#
# COMPACT_ATOMS: atom_id res chain seq x y z
N LEU A 1 6.40 -2.82 0.98
CA LEU A 1 6.56 -1.46 1.56
C LEU A 1 5.25 -1.02 2.18
N ILE A 2 5.27 -0.68 3.46
CA ILE A 2 4.13 -0.20 4.24
C ILE A 2 4.35 1.29 4.54
N ALA A 3 3.30 2.09 4.48
CA ALA A 3 3.32 3.50 4.86
C ALA A 3 2.16 3.83 5.81
N GLY A 4 2.36 4.81 6.68
CA GLY A 4 1.28 5.33 7.52
C GLY A 4 0.22 6.05 6.69
N PHE A 5 -1.00 6.11 7.21
CA PHE A 5 -2.08 6.88 6.59
C PHE A 5 -1.95 8.41 6.76
N GLY A 6 -0.99 8.91 7.54
CA GLY A 6 -0.70 10.34 7.68
C GLY A 6 -1.38 11.05 8.87
N ARG A 7 -2.17 10.35 9.70
CA ARG A 7 -2.81 10.91 10.92
C ARG A 7 -2.03 10.64 12.22
N LYS A 8 -0.69 10.75 12.18
CA LYS A 8 0.19 10.55 13.34
C LYS A 8 -0.10 9.24 14.11
N GLY A 9 -0.30 8.14 13.37
CA GLY A 9 -0.56 6.81 13.96
C GLY A 9 -2.02 6.54 14.35
N ARG A 10 -2.96 7.45 14.06
CA ARG A 10 -4.40 7.20 14.21
C ARG A 10 -5.00 6.52 12.98
N ALA A 11 -6.03 5.71 13.19
CA ALA A 11 -6.81 5.12 12.12
C ALA A 11 -7.52 6.20 11.30
N ILE A 12 -7.77 5.93 10.02
CA ILE A 12 -8.45 6.84 9.09
C ILE A 12 -9.68 6.15 8.52
N GLY A 13 -10.79 6.89 8.44
CA GLY A 13 -12.03 6.44 7.81
C GLY A 13 -12.79 5.45 8.70
N ASP A 14 -13.53 4.57 8.04
CA ASP A 14 -14.51 3.69 8.70
C ASP A 14 -13.92 2.33 9.09
N ILE A 15 -12.63 2.11 8.85
CA ILE A 15 -11.95 0.86 9.19
C ILE A 15 -11.28 1.00 10.55
N PRO A 16 -11.87 0.47 11.63
CA PRO A 16 -11.29 0.58 12.96
C PRO A 16 -9.98 -0.21 13.05
N GLY A 17 -9.01 0.34 13.79
CA GLY A 17 -7.73 -0.33 14.06
C GLY A 17 -6.69 -0.27 12.93
N VAL A 18 -7.07 0.06 11.69
CA VAL A 18 -6.13 0.07 10.56
C VAL A 18 -5.46 1.44 10.42
N ARG A 19 -4.15 1.46 10.61
CA ARG A 19 -3.32 2.70 10.69
C ARG A 19 -2.32 2.84 9.55
N PHE A 20 -2.15 1.78 8.76
CA PHE A 20 -1.15 1.67 7.73
C PHE A 20 -1.75 1.15 6.43
N LYS A 21 -1.15 1.55 5.31
CA LYS A 21 -1.48 1.08 3.96
C LYS A 21 -0.27 0.46 3.29
N ILE A 22 -0.53 -0.42 2.34
CA ILE A 22 0.51 -1.01 1.49
C ILE A 22 0.76 -0.07 0.31
N VAL A 23 2.04 0.16 -0.02
CA VAL A 23 2.45 1.02 -1.14
C VAL A 23 3.10 0.20 -2.26
N LYS A 24 3.90 -0.82 -1.91
CA LYS A 24 4.62 -1.67 -2.86
C LYS A 24 4.59 -3.12 -2.40
N VAL A 25 4.53 -4.05 -3.35
CA VAL A 25 4.61 -5.51 -3.14
C VAL A 25 5.66 -6.07 -4.09
N ALA A 26 6.50 -7.00 -3.60
CA ALA A 26 7.58 -7.62 -4.39
C ALA A 26 8.46 -6.60 -5.15
N GLY A 27 8.83 -5.49 -4.49
CA GLY A 27 9.63 -4.41 -5.09
C GLY A 27 8.87 -3.49 -6.06
N VAL A 28 7.65 -3.83 -6.48
CA VAL A 28 6.85 -3.07 -7.45
C VAL A 28 5.74 -2.26 -6.76
N SER A 29 5.50 -1.05 -7.25
CA SER A 29 4.40 -0.20 -6.76
C SER A 29 3.05 -0.80 -7.07
N LEU A 30 2.14 -0.82 -6.08
CA LEU A 30 0.76 -1.28 -6.29
C LEU A 30 0.05 -0.47 -7.39
N LEU A 31 0.34 0.84 -7.49
CA LEU A 31 -0.20 1.68 -8.56
C LEU A 31 0.30 1.28 -9.95
N ALA A 32 1.54 0.79 -10.04
CA ALA A 32 2.11 0.33 -11.31
C ALA A 32 1.52 -1.03 -11.73
N LEU A 33 1.28 -1.92 -10.75
CA LEU A 33 0.57 -3.19 -10.98
C LEU A 33 -0.89 -2.94 -11.40
N TYR A 34 -1.60 -2.06 -10.70
CA TYR A 34 -3.00 -1.74 -10.99
C TYR A 34 -3.21 -1.08 -12.36
N LYS A 35 -2.25 -0.28 -12.81
CA LYS A 35 -2.26 0.36 -14.13
C LYS A 35 -1.58 -0.49 -15.22
N GLU A 36 -1.23 -1.74 -14.91
CA GLU A 36 -0.58 -2.67 -15.84
C GLU A 36 0.72 -2.12 -16.46
N LYS A 37 1.36 -1.16 -15.80
CA LYS A 37 2.63 -0.56 -16.25
C LYS A 37 3.83 -1.45 -15.97
N LYS A 38 3.70 -2.35 -14.99
CA LYS A 38 4.70 -3.34 -14.60
C LYS A 38 3.96 -4.60 -14.19
N GLU A 39 4.56 -5.75 -14.48
CA GLU A 39 4.10 -7.02 -13.93
C GLU A 39 4.70 -7.28 -12.55
N LYS A 40 4.02 -8.12 -11.77
CA LYS A 40 4.56 -8.61 -10.51
C LYS A 40 5.70 -9.57 -10.84
N PRO A 41 6.92 -9.35 -10.32
CA PRO A 41 8.01 -10.30 -10.52
C PRO A 41 7.61 -11.66 -9.95
N ARG A 42 7.84 -12.70 -10.75
CA ARG A 42 7.61 -14.11 -10.40
C ARG A 42 8.97 -14.73 -10.05
N SER A 43 9.26 -14.77 -8.76
CA SER A 43 10.25 -15.65 -8.12
C SER A 43 9.56 -16.40 -7.01
#